data_AF-A0AAU1PRM8-F1
#
_entry.id   AF-A0AAU1PRM8-F1
#
_cell.length_a   1.000
_cell.length_b   1.000
_cell.length_c   1.000
_cell.angle_alpha   90.00
_cell.angle_beta   90.00
_cell.angle_gamma   90.00
#
_symmetry.space_group_name_H-M   'P 1'
#
loop_
_entity.id
_entity.type
_entity.pdbx_description
1 polymer ?
#
loop_
_entity_poly.entity_id
_entity_poly.type
_entity_poly.pdbx_seq_one_letter_code
_entity_poly.pdbx_strand_id
1 'polypeptide(L)'
;MNGDGRADRGLHAPAGVVDSRLARTRAIYGTLRRSLDTSAAYVDFSDPDLRGWSHVYYGDNYARLTDVKRRYDPRGLFRYAQAVAG
;
A
#
# COMPACT_ATOMS: atom_id res chain seq x y z
N MET A 1 -34.21 -25.10 -21.44
CA MET A 1 -33.84 -23.96 -22.30
C MET A 1 -32.57 -23.37 -21.74
N ASN A 2 -31.49 -23.50 -22.53
CA ASN A 2 -30.13 -23.15 -22.16
C ASN A 2 -29.97 -21.64 -22.19
N GLY A 3 -29.69 -21.03 -21.04
CA GLY A 3 -29.15 -19.68 -20.93
C GLY A 3 -27.65 -19.80 -20.75
N ASP A 4 -26.91 -19.54 -21.82
CA ASP A 4 -25.46 -19.60 -21.92
C ASP A 4 -24.80 -18.55 -21.00
N GLY A 5 -24.69 -18.88 -19.71
CA GLY A 5 -23.91 -18.12 -18.74
C GLY A 5 -22.43 -18.39 -18.98
N ARG A 6 -21.84 -17.69 -19.95
CA ARG A 6 -20.37 -17.56 -20.07
C ARG A 6 -19.85 -17.02 -18.73
N ALA A 7 -19.47 -17.96 -17.89
CA ALA A 7 -18.90 -17.70 -16.59
C ALA A 7 -17.53 -17.03 -16.78
N ASP A 8 -17.40 -15.85 -16.20
CA ASP A 8 -16.19 -15.10 -15.92
C ASP A 8 -15.21 -15.89 -15.02
N ARG A 9 -14.73 -17.05 -15.50
CA ARG A 9 -13.88 -17.99 -14.74
C ARG A 9 -12.42 -18.01 -15.21
N GLY A 10 -11.95 -16.99 -15.90
CA GLY A 10 -10.66 -17.04 -16.60
C GLY A 10 -9.57 -16.07 -16.13
N LEU A 11 -9.88 -15.03 -15.35
CA LEU A 11 -8.99 -13.88 -15.22
C LEU A 11 -8.29 -13.69 -13.86
N HIS A 12 -8.14 -14.75 -13.06
CA HIS A 12 -7.31 -14.69 -11.86
C HIS A 12 -6.23 -15.76 -11.90
N ALA A 13 -4.97 -15.35 -11.69
CA ALA A 13 -3.88 -16.29 -11.53
C ALA A 13 -4.14 -17.17 -10.29
N PRO A 14 -3.73 -18.44 -10.30
CA PRO A 14 -3.82 -19.29 -9.11
C PRO A 14 -3.13 -18.63 -7.91
N ALA A 15 -3.68 -18.77 -6.71
CA ALA A 15 -3.17 -18.12 -5.50
C ALA A 15 -1.65 -18.33 -5.30
N GLY A 16 -1.16 -19.56 -5.49
CA GLY A 16 0.29 -19.86 -5.38
C GLY A 16 1.16 -19.11 -6.40
N VAL A 17 0.63 -18.77 -7.57
CA VAL A 17 1.34 -17.94 -8.56
C VAL A 17 1.38 -16.48 -8.10
N VAL A 18 0.30 -15.97 -7.52
CA VAL A 18 0.27 -14.62 -6.93
C VAL A 18 1.25 -14.55 -5.75
N ASP A 19 1.21 -15.52 -4.84
CA ASP A 19 2.07 -15.59 -3.66
C ASP A 19 3.55 -15.63 -4.03
N SER A 20 3.92 -16.47 -5.00
CA SER A 20 5.32 -16.58 -5.45
C SER A 20 5.82 -15.29 -6.12
N ARG A 21 4.96 -14.56 -6.84
CA ARG A 21 5.29 -13.25 -7.41
C ARG A 21 5.46 -12.19 -6.33
N LEU A 22 4.54 -12.12 -5.38
CA LEU A 22 4.65 -11.19 -4.24
C LEU A 22 5.91 -11.48 -3.41
N ALA A 23 6.20 -12.75 -3.14
CA ALA A 23 7.42 -13.15 -2.42
C ALA A 23 8.70 -12.69 -3.15
N ARG A 24 8.76 -12.83 -4.48
CA ARG A 24 9.89 -12.37 -5.28
C ARG A 24 10.03 -10.85 -5.25
N THR A 25 8.94 -10.10 -5.46
CA THR A 25 8.97 -8.63 -5.40
C THR A 25 9.43 -8.13 -4.04
N ARG A 26 8.92 -8.72 -2.94
CA ARG A 26 9.35 -8.41 -1.57
C ARG A 26 10.84 -8.65 -1.36
N ALA A 27 11.37 -9.78 -1.86
CA ALA A 27 12.78 -10.12 -1.75
C ALA A 27 13.68 -9.14 -2.53
N ILE A 28 13.28 -8.76 -3.75
CA ILE A 28 14.00 -7.77 -4.56
C ILE A 28 13.99 -6.41 -3.88
N TYR A 29 12.81 -5.92 -3.48
CA TYR A 29 12.66 -4.64 -2.80
C TYR A 29 13.50 -4.58 -1.52
N GLY A 30 13.41 -5.59 -0.66
CA GLY A 30 14.18 -5.64 0.58
C GLY A 30 15.70 -5.71 0.35
N THR A 31 16.14 -6.34 -0.73
CA THR A 31 17.57 -6.40 -1.10
C THR A 31 18.07 -5.05 -1.58
N LEU A 32 17.37 -4.43 -2.53
CA LEU A 32 17.72 -3.12 -3.07
C LEU A 32 17.70 -2.03 -2.00
N ARG A 33 16.68 -2.04 -1.14
CA ARG A 33 16.57 -1.09 -0.03
C ARG A 33 17.78 -1.13 0.89
N ARG A 34 18.27 -2.32 1.23
CA ARG A 34 19.47 -2.49 2.06
C ARG A 34 20.75 -2.12 1.33
N SER A 35 20.90 -2.52 0.06
CA SER A 35 22.14 -2.28 -0.68
C SER A 35 22.33 -0.81 -1.08
N LEU A 36 21.23 -0.09 -1.27
CA LEU A 36 21.23 1.32 -1.68
C LEU A 36 21.03 2.28 -0.49
N ASP A 37 20.90 1.76 0.73
CA ASP A 37 20.64 2.52 1.95
C ASP A 37 19.46 3.51 1.83
N THR A 38 18.33 3.03 1.29
CA THR A 38 17.14 3.86 1.09
C THR A 38 16.10 3.68 2.21
N SER A 39 15.56 4.80 2.68
CA SER A 39 14.62 4.81 3.81
C SER A 39 13.29 5.51 3.52
N ALA A 40 13.15 6.16 2.37
CA ALA A 40 11.94 6.89 1.95
C ALA A 40 11.16 6.15 0.85
N ALA A 41 9.87 6.42 0.76
CA ALA A 41 9.01 5.96 -0.33
C ALA A 41 8.09 7.09 -0.81
N TYR A 42 7.53 6.94 -2.00
CA TYR A 42 6.60 7.90 -2.58
C TYR A 42 5.16 7.42 -2.42
N VAL A 43 4.28 8.28 -1.90
CA VAL A 43 2.93 7.91 -1.44
C VAL A 43 2.02 7.36 -2.55
N ASP A 44 2.17 7.84 -3.79
CA ASP A 44 1.34 7.36 -4.92
C ASP A 44 1.63 5.90 -5.29
N PHE A 45 2.77 5.36 -4.83
CA PHE A 45 3.09 3.94 -4.86
C PHE A 45 2.83 3.32 -3.48
N SER A 46 1.54 3.20 -3.14
CA SER A 46 1.11 2.65 -1.86
C SER A 46 1.56 1.19 -1.70
N ASP A 47 2.23 0.90 -0.58
CA ASP A 47 2.77 -0.42 -0.25
C ASP A 47 2.12 -0.93 1.05
N PRO A 48 1.26 -1.97 0.99
CA PRO A 48 0.61 -2.51 2.18
C PRO A 48 1.58 -3.19 3.15
N ASP A 49 2.78 -3.60 2.70
CA ASP A 49 3.79 -4.23 3.54
C ASP A 49 4.71 -3.21 4.22
N LEU A 50 4.52 -1.91 3.94
CA LEU A 50 5.40 -0.85 4.42
C LEU A 50 5.20 -0.54 5.91
N ARG A 51 6.17 -0.97 6.72
CA ARG A 51 6.22 -0.68 8.15
C ARG A 51 6.70 0.75 8.39
N GLY A 52 6.09 1.45 9.35
CA GLY A 52 6.44 2.84 9.65
C GLY A 52 6.12 3.81 8.51
N TRP A 53 5.11 3.48 7.69
CA TRP A 53 4.73 4.23 6.48
C TRP A 53 4.62 5.74 6.69
N SER A 54 4.18 6.19 7.87
CA SER A 54 4.02 7.61 8.18
C SER A 54 5.33 8.38 8.03
N HIS A 55 6.42 7.87 8.60
CA HIS A 55 7.73 8.49 8.48
C HIS A 55 8.40 8.16 7.13
N VAL A 56 8.18 6.95 6.60
CA VAL A 56 8.76 6.58 5.30
C VAL A 56 8.20 7.41 4.14
N TYR A 57 6.91 7.75 4.15
CA TYR A 57 6.29 8.57 3.11
C TYR A 57 6.47 10.08 3.33
N TYR A 58 6.39 10.54 4.59
CA TYR A 58 6.26 11.98 4.86
C TYR A 58 7.43 12.57 5.65
N GLY A 59 8.30 11.73 6.23
CA GLY A 59 9.38 12.18 7.12
C GLY A 59 8.84 13.07 8.24
N ASP A 60 9.53 14.19 8.48
CA ASP A 60 9.17 15.17 9.50
C ASP A 60 7.85 15.92 9.20
N ASN A 61 7.38 15.89 7.94
CA ASN A 61 6.12 16.55 7.57
C ASN A 61 4.88 15.85 8.15
N TYR A 62 5.02 14.60 8.63
CA TYR A 62 3.89 13.83 9.15
C TYR A 62 3.18 14.53 10.31
N ALA A 63 3.93 15.23 11.18
CA ALA A 63 3.36 15.98 12.29
C ALA A 63 2.43 17.09 11.79
N ARG A 64 2.89 17.91 10.84
CA ARG A 64 2.08 18.97 10.23
C ARG A 64 0.86 18.42 9.49
N LEU A 65 1.00 17.30 8.80
CA LEU A 65 -0.13 16.66 8.10
C LEU A 65 -1.19 16.16 9.09
N THR A 66 -0.78 15.65 10.24
CA THR A 66 -1.68 15.25 11.33
C THR A 66 -2.47 16.46 11.85
N ASP A 67 -1.84 17.61 12.02
CA ASP A 67 -2.53 18.84 12.43
C ASP A 67 -3.53 19.33 11.38
N VAL A 68 -3.17 19.25 10.10
CA VAL A 68 -4.10 19.54 8.99
C VAL A 68 -5.28 18.57 9.02
N LYS A 69 -5.03 17.28 9.20
CA LYS A 69 -6.07 16.25 9.27
C LYS A 69 -7.04 16.51 10.41
N ARG A 70 -6.55 16.83 11.60
CA ARG A 70 -7.36 17.19 12.78
C ARG A 70 -8.23 18.42 12.53
N ARG A 71 -7.68 19.43 11.86
CA ARG A 71 -8.40 20.68 11.59
C ARG A 71 -9.52 20.50 10.58
N TYR A 72 -9.28 19.75 9.50
CA TYR A 72 -10.18 19.70 8.34
C TYR A 72 -11.00 18.41 8.25
N ASP A 73 -10.59 17.32 8.90
CA ASP A 73 -11.35 16.07 8.99
C ASP A 73 -11.40 15.54 10.45
N PRO A 74 -11.94 16.33 11.40
CA PRO A 74 -11.99 15.95 12.82
C PRO A 74 -12.85 14.71 13.11
N ARG A 75 -13.68 14.28 12.16
CA ARG A 75 -14.54 13.08 12.27
C ARG A 75 -13.94 11.86 11.57
N GLY A 76 -12.78 11.98 10.93
CA GLY A 76 -12.12 10.86 10.24
C GLY A 76 -12.96 10.27 9.10
N LEU A 77 -13.67 11.11 8.35
CA LEU A 77 -14.46 10.70 7.20
C LEU A 77 -13.58 10.04 6.13
N PHE A 78 -12.41 10.64 5.86
CA PHE A 78 -11.46 10.13 4.86
C PHE A 78 -10.42 9.22 5.52
N ARG A 79 -10.70 7.92 5.62
CA ARG A 79 -9.79 6.94 6.23
C ARG A 79 -9.59 5.72 5.33
N TYR A 80 -8.38 5.17 5.38
CA TYR A 80 -7.96 3.93 4.71
C TYR A 80 -6.72 3.39 5.45
N ALA A 81 -6.21 2.23 5.03
CA ALA A 81 -5.18 1.48 5.77
C ALA A 81 -3.91 2.28 6.15
N GLN A 82 -3.54 3.28 5.34
CA GLN A 82 -2.37 4.15 5.54
C GLN A 82 -2.75 5.63 5.43
N ALA A 83 -3.94 6.01 5.92
CA ALA A 83 -4.36 7.41 5.98
C ALA A 83 -3.63 8.16 7.10
N VAL A 84 -3.24 9.41 6.85
CA VAL A 84 -2.73 10.33 7.88
C VAL A 84 -3.64 10.31 9.10
N ALA A 85 -3.06 10.14 10.28
CA ALA A 85 -3.81 10.12 11.53
C ALA A 85 -4.46 11.49 11.79
N GLY A 86 -5.70 11.46 12.29
CA GLY A 86 -6.41 12.61 12.85
C GLY A 86 -6.52 12.41 14.35
#